data_AF-A0A1B6GC26-F1
#
_entry.id   AF-A0A1B6GC26-F1
#
_cell.length_a   1.000
_cell.length_b   1.000
_cell.length_c   1.000
_cell.angle_alpha   90.00
_cell.angle_beta   90.00
_cell.angle_gamma   90.00
#
_symmetry.space_group_name_H-M   'P 1'
#
loop_
_entity.id
_entity.type
_entity.pdbx_description
1 polymer ?
#
loop_
_entity_poly.entity_id
_entity_poly.type
_entity_poly.pdbx_seq_one_letter_code
_entity_poly.pdbx_strand_id
1 'polypeptide(L)'
;TFTPEQKIKLEKVASQLADGKVSEYLVRGIGCHHAGMAVEDRACIAELFRCGTLPVLIATSTLAMGVNLPAHLVIIKSTQYYMGGVMQEYPEGQILQMMGRAGRPQFDTTAT
;
A
#
# COMPACT_ATOMS: atom_id res chain seq x y z
N THR A 1 -13.01 12.06 -4.68
CA THR A 1 -14.13 11.23 -4.18
C THR A 1 -14.21 9.96 -5.01
N PHE A 2 -14.45 8.80 -4.39
CA PHE A 2 -14.56 7.51 -5.11
C PHE A 2 -15.68 7.55 -6.15
N THR A 3 -15.44 6.94 -7.31
CA THR A 3 -16.51 6.62 -8.25
C THR A 3 -17.47 5.59 -7.62
N PRO A 4 -18.77 5.58 -8.01
CA PRO A 4 -19.71 4.57 -7.53
C PRO A 4 -19.23 3.14 -7.77
N GLU A 5 -18.59 2.89 -8.92
CA GLU A 5 -18.02 1.59 -9.28
C GLU A 5 -16.87 1.17 -8.36
N GLN A 6 -15.97 2.10 -8.01
CA GLN A 6 -14.92 1.86 -7.02
C GLN A 6 -15.52 1.48 -5.66
N LYS A 7 -16.56 2.19 -5.20
CA LYS A 7 -17.20 1.89 -3.91
C LYS A 7 -17.77 0.48 -3.86
N ILE A 8 -18.56 0.09 -4.87
CA ILE A 8 -19.16 -1.26 -4.94
C ILE A 8 -18.06 -2.33 -4.94
N LYS A 9 -16.99 -2.11 -5.71
CA LYS A 9 -15.87 -3.06 -5.78
C LYS A 9 -15.13 -3.18 -4.44
N LEU A 10 -14.88 -2.06 -3.77
CA LEU A 10 -14.24 -2.03 -2.45
C LEU A 10 -15.11 -2.69 -1.38
N GLU A 11 -16.42 -2.42 -1.35
CA GLU A 11 -17.37 -3.05 -0.42
C GLU A 11 -17.44 -4.57 -0.62
N LYS A 12 -17.50 -5.02 -1.88
CA LYS A 12 -17.50 -6.45 -2.21
C LYS A 12 -16.24 -7.14 -1.68
N VAL A 13 -15.06 -6.59 -1.95
CA VAL A 13 -13.80 -7.17 -1.48
C VAL A 13 -13.70 -7.10 0.05
N ALA A 14 -14.11 -5.99 0.67
CA ALA A 14 -14.08 -5.82 2.11
C ALA A 14 -14.87 -6.92 2.83
N SER A 15 -16.02 -7.34 2.28
CA SER A 15 -16.82 -8.44 2.86
C SER A 15 -16.14 -9.81 2.82
N GLN A 16 -15.08 -9.97 2.04
CA GLN A 16 -14.36 -11.22 1.82
C GLN A 16 -13.02 -11.30 2.58
N LEU A 17 -12.55 -10.18 3.15
CA LEU A 17 -11.31 -10.14 3.93
C LEU A 17 -11.47 -10.85 5.27
N ALA A 18 -10.40 -11.50 5.73
CA ALA A 18 -10.40 -12.17 7.02
C ALA A 18 -10.32 -11.19 8.21
N ASP A 19 -9.62 -10.05 8.03
CA ASP A 19 -9.44 -9.04 9.07
C ASP A 19 -10.53 -7.95 8.99
N GLY A 20 -11.40 -7.93 10.00
CA GLY A 20 -12.50 -6.95 10.10
C GLY A 20 -12.04 -5.48 10.17
N LYS A 21 -10.85 -5.19 10.71
CA LYS A 21 -10.30 -3.83 10.73
C LYS A 21 -9.85 -3.39 9.34
N VAL A 22 -9.18 -4.28 8.61
CA VAL A 22 -8.76 -4.00 7.23
C VAL A 22 -9.99 -3.84 6.33
N SER A 23 -11.03 -4.64 6.55
CA SER A 23 -12.34 -4.49 5.89
C SER A 23 -12.93 -3.09 6.09
N GLU A 24 -12.98 -2.59 7.33
CA GLU A 24 -13.49 -1.25 7.64
C GLU A 24 -12.71 -0.14 6.92
N TYR A 25 -11.38 -0.24 6.89
CA TYR A 25 -10.53 0.71 6.18
C TYR A 25 -10.71 0.64 4.66
N LEU A 26 -10.89 -0.57 4.12
CA LEU A 26 -10.99 -0.76 2.68
C LEU A 26 -12.25 -0.11 2.10
N VAL A 27 -13.38 -0.16 2.81
CA VAL A 27 -14.62 0.55 2.41
C VAL A 27 -14.41 2.06 2.34
N ARG A 28 -13.48 2.60 3.14
CA ARG A 28 -13.06 4.01 3.11
C ARG A 28 -11.94 4.29 2.11
N GLY A 29 -11.53 3.27 1.33
CA GLY A 29 -10.48 3.32 0.31
C GLY A 29 -9.06 3.39 0.86
N ILE A 30 -8.83 2.82 2.04
CA ILE A 30 -7.51 2.66 2.64
C ILE A 30 -7.22 1.16 2.75
N GLY A 31 -6.20 0.68 2.06
CA GLY A 31 -5.72 -0.69 2.19
C GLY A 31 -4.49 -0.79 3.08
N CYS A 32 -4.27 -1.98 3.63
CA CYS A 32 -3.08 -2.33 4.39
C CYS A 32 -2.37 -3.51 3.71
N HIS A 33 -1.04 -3.53 3.76
CA HIS A 33 -0.24 -4.66 3.29
C HIS A 33 0.97 -4.89 4.20
N HIS A 34 0.91 -5.95 5.01
CA HIS A 34 2.01 -6.38 5.89
C HIS A 34 2.08 -7.90 5.99
N ALA A 35 3.22 -8.44 6.44
CA ALA A 35 3.48 -9.88 6.46
C ALA A 35 2.52 -10.72 7.34
N GLY A 36 1.76 -10.07 8.23
CA GLY A 36 0.80 -10.72 9.12
C GLY A 36 -0.59 -10.94 8.51
N MET A 37 -0.84 -10.47 7.29
CA MET A 37 -2.10 -10.67 6.59
C MET A 37 -2.11 -12.00 5.83
N ALA A 38 -3.30 -12.56 5.62
CA ALA A 38 -3.51 -13.70 4.73
C ALA A 38 -2.92 -13.40 3.34
N VAL A 39 -2.35 -14.42 2.70
CA VAL A 39 -1.64 -14.27 1.40
C VAL A 39 -2.62 -13.78 0.34
N GLU A 40 -3.84 -14.30 0.37
CA GLU A 40 -4.95 -13.99 -0.53
C GLU A 40 -5.39 -12.53 -0.37
N ASP A 41 -5.55 -12.07 0.86
CA ASP A 41 -5.93 -10.68 1.19
C ASP A 41 -4.86 -9.70 0.70
N ARG A 42 -3.58 -10.03 0.91
CA ARG A 42 -2.45 -9.22 0.40
C ARG A 42 -2.46 -9.09 -1.10
N ALA A 43 -2.66 -10.21 -1.81
CA ALA A 43 -2.73 -10.22 -3.27
C ALA A 43 -3.92 -9.40 -3.77
N CYS A 44 -5.08 -9.51 -3.12
CA CYS A 44 -6.27 -8.76 -3.49
C CYS A 44 -6.08 -7.24 -3.32
N ILE A 45 -5.55 -6.80 -2.18
CA ILE A 45 -5.30 -5.38 -1.91
C ILE A 45 -4.23 -4.81 -2.85
N ALA A 46 -3.16 -5.57 -3.10
CA ALA A 46 -2.11 -5.18 -4.04
C ALA A 46 -2.69 -4.94 -5.45
N GLU A 47 -3.58 -5.82 -5.91
CA GLU A 47 -4.22 -5.69 -7.21
C GLU A 47 -5.17 -4.50 -7.28
N LEU A 48 -5.97 -4.26 -6.23
CA LEU A 48 -6.85 -3.09 -6.16
C LEU A 48 -6.06 -1.78 -6.26
N PHE A 49 -4.91 -1.70 -5.61
CA PHE A 49 -4.02 -0.53 -5.68
C PHE A 49 -3.39 -0.39 -7.07
N ARG A 50 -2.87 -1.51 -7.61
CA ARG A 50 -2.23 -1.54 -8.94
C ARG A 50 -3.19 -1.04 -10.03
N CYS A 51 -4.44 -1.47 -10.00
CA CYS A 51 -5.49 -1.03 -10.94
C CYS A 51 -6.03 0.39 -10.69
N GLY A 52 -5.58 1.10 -9.64
CA GLY A 52 -6.11 2.43 -9.29
C GLY A 52 -7.54 2.40 -8.74
N THR A 53 -8.07 1.23 -8.38
CA THR A 53 -9.35 1.13 -7.67
C THR A 53 -9.20 1.62 -6.22
N LEU A 54 -8.08 1.25 -5.59
CA LEU A 54 -7.71 1.68 -4.25
C LEU A 54 -6.73 2.87 -4.34
N PRO A 55 -7.05 4.05 -3.79
CA PRO A 55 -6.20 5.22 -3.89
C PRO A 55 -5.07 5.26 -2.85
N VAL A 56 -5.26 4.65 -1.67
CA VAL A 56 -4.30 4.70 -0.58
C VAL A 56 -3.97 3.29 -0.12
N LEU A 57 -2.67 3.00 -0.07
CA LEU A 57 -2.13 1.75 0.47
C LEU A 57 -1.08 2.07 1.54
N ILE A 58 -1.27 1.50 2.72
CA ILE A 58 -0.30 1.54 3.83
C ILE A 58 0.46 0.22 3.83
N ALA A 59 1.78 0.28 3.89
CA ALA A 59 2.62 -0.92 3.90
C ALA A 59 3.82 -0.79 4.83
N THR A 60 4.33 -1.93 5.28
CA THR A 60 5.62 -2.01 5.99
C THR A 60 6.79 -1.77 5.03
N SER A 61 7.93 -1.32 5.55
CA SER A 61 9.14 -1.01 4.77
C SER A 61 9.63 -2.18 3.90
N THR A 62 9.41 -3.42 4.34
CA THR A 62 9.74 -4.63 3.58
C THR A 62 9.02 -4.75 2.23
N LEU A 63 7.89 -4.05 2.04
CA LEU A 63 7.18 -3.98 0.76
C LEU A 63 8.01 -3.28 -0.33
N ALA A 64 8.88 -2.35 0.07
CA ALA A 64 9.70 -1.58 -0.87
C ALA A 64 10.69 -2.44 -1.66
N MET A 65 10.97 -3.67 -1.23
CA MET A 65 12.01 -4.52 -1.80
C MET A 65 11.50 -5.62 -2.74
N GLY A 66 10.19 -5.79 -2.95
CA GLY A 66 9.69 -7.00 -3.63
C GLY A 66 8.33 -6.94 -4.31
N VAL A 67 7.69 -5.77 -4.41
CA VAL A 67 6.33 -5.67 -4.97
C VAL A 67 6.25 -4.56 -5.99
N ASN A 68 5.69 -4.87 -7.18
CA ASN A 68 5.48 -3.88 -8.24
C ASN A 68 4.20 -3.08 -7.98
N LEU A 69 4.28 -2.14 -7.04
CA LEU A 69 3.20 -1.24 -6.66
C LEU A 69 3.60 0.21 -6.94
N PRO A 70 3.59 0.64 -8.21
CA PRO A 70 3.91 2.02 -8.53
C PRO A 70 2.80 2.92 -7.99
N ALA A 71 3.17 4.03 -7.35
CA ALA A 71 2.29 5.01 -6.73
C ALA A 71 2.57 6.39 -7.32
N HIS A 72 1.57 7.27 -7.30
CA HIS A 72 1.77 8.67 -7.67
C HIS A 72 2.60 9.42 -6.63
N LEU A 73 2.28 9.20 -5.35
CA LEU A 73 2.91 9.81 -4.19
C LEU A 73 3.30 8.71 -3.20
N VAL A 74 4.51 8.83 -2.64
CA VAL A 74 4.96 8.00 -1.52
C VAL A 74 5.19 8.89 -0.31
N ILE A 75 4.64 8.48 0.84
CA ILE A 75 4.87 9.13 2.13
C ILE A 75 5.64 8.17 3.03
N ILE A 76 6.83 8.58 3.46
CA ILE A 76 7.64 7.83 4.43
C ILE A 76 7.37 8.38 5.82
N LYS A 77 6.61 7.65 6.64
CA LYS A 77 6.20 8.08 7.98
C LYS A 77 7.36 8.20 8.98
N SER A 78 8.48 7.51 8.77
CA SER A 78 9.67 7.57 9.63
C SER A 78 10.91 7.04 8.90
N THR A 79 12.08 7.56 9.25
CA THR A 79 13.39 7.11 8.75
C THR A 79 14.11 6.17 9.72
N GLN A 80 13.43 5.72 10.78
CA GLN A 80 13.98 4.79 11.77
C GLN A 80 13.10 3.54 11.92
N TYR A 81 13.71 2.44 12.33
CA TYR A 81 13.04 1.17 12.61
C TYR A 81 13.62 0.50 13.85
N TYR A 82 12.82 -0.37 14.48
CA TYR A 82 13.23 -1.12 15.64
C TYR A 82 13.77 -2.49 15.24
N MET A 83 14.98 -2.82 15.66
CA MET A 83 15.58 -4.13 15.43
C MET A 83 16.50 -4.50 16.59
N GLY A 84 16.31 -5.70 17.13
CA GLY A 84 17.22 -6.27 18.13
C GLY A 84 17.35 -5.43 19.41
N GLY A 85 16.27 -4.80 19.88
CA GLY A 85 16.30 -4.03 21.12
C GLY A 85 16.49 -2.53 20.96
N VAL A 86 16.90 -2.06 19.78
CA VAL A 86 17.31 -0.68 19.54
C VAL A 86 16.61 -0.05 18.34
N MET A 87 16.42 1.26 18.39
CA MET A 87 16.01 2.05 17.23
C MET A 87 17.24 2.34 16.36
N GLN A 88 17.13 2.08 15.07
CA GLN A 88 18.18 2.28 14.08
C GLN A 88 17.64 3.08 12.90
N GLU A 89 18.50 3.81 12.21
CA GLU A 89 18.15 4.46 10.95
C GLU A 89 18.05 3.45 9.81
N TYR A 90 17.13 3.68 8.88
CA TYR A 90 17.14 2.92 7.63
C TYR A 90 18.40 3.22 6.83
N PRO A 91 19.03 2.21 6.21
CA PRO A 91 20.04 2.45 5.18
C PRO A 91 19.47 3.32 4.07
N GLU A 92 20.26 4.25 3.54
CA GLU A 92 19.85 5.16 2.46
C GLU A 92 19.24 4.39 1.27
N GLY A 93 19.84 3.25 0.89
CA GLY A 93 19.31 2.39 -0.16
C GLY A 93 17.88 1.91 0.07
N GLN A 94 17.46 1.64 1.32
CA GLN A 94 16.06 1.27 1.61
C GLN A 94 15.11 2.46 1.46
N ILE A 95 15.53 3.65 1.89
CA ILE A 95 14.75 4.88 1.71
C ILE A 95 14.60 5.18 0.22
N LEU A 96 15.67 5.06 -0.57
CA LEU A 96 15.64 5.23 -2.02
C LEU A 96 14.73 4.20 -2.70
N GLN A 97 14.71 2.94 -2.25
CA GLN A 97 13.78 1.92 -2.76
C GLN A 97 12.32 2.23 -2.43
N MET A 98 12.04 2.77 -1.24
CA MET A 98 10.70 3.28 -0.89
C MET A 98 10.31 4.45 -1.79
N MET A 99 11.18 5.43 -1.96
CA MET A 99 10.98 6.59 -2.82
C MET A 99 10.79 6.20 -4.29
N GLY A 100 11.51 5.21 -4.79
CA GLY A 100 11.41 4.74 -6.18
C GLY A 100 10.06 4.12 -6.54
N ARG A 101 9.16 3.94 -5.57
CA ARG A 101 7.75 3.59 -5.82
C ARG A 101 6.91 4.80 -6.24
N ALA A 102 7.38 6.01 -5.95
CA ALA A 102 6.80 7.24 -6.50
C ALA A 102 7.24 7.38 -7.95
N GLY A 103 6.29 7.25 -8.87
CA GLY A 103 6.56 7.29 -10.30
C GLY A 103 5.67 6.30 -11.05
N ARG A 104 4.68 6.83 -11.76
CA ARG A 104 3.81 6.09 -12.67
C ARG A 104 3.89 6.67 -14.09
N PRO A 105 5.07 6.70 -14.74
CA PRO A 105 5.20 7.32 -16.06
C PRO A 105 4.30 6.70 -17.14
N GLN A 106 3.85 5.45 -16.96
CA GLN A 106 2.90 4.78 -17.86
C GLN A 106 1.42 5.02 -17.50
N PHE A 107 1.11 5.59 -16.33
CA PHE A 107 -0.27 5.80 -15.86
C PHE A 107 -0.62 7.27 -15.58
N ASP A 108 0.37 8.13 -15.38
CA ASP A 108 0.18 9.56 -15.12
C ASP A 108 0.89 10.42 -16.16
N THR A 109 0.21 11.48 -16.60
CA THR A 109 0.75 12.50 -17.54
C THR A 109 1.56 13.59 -16.83
N THR A 110 1.58 13.61 -15.50
CA THR A 110 2.31 14.58 -14.67
C THR A 110 2.91 13.90 -13.44
N ALA A 111 4.11 14.32 -13.04
CA ALA A 111 4.73 13.94 -11.77
C ALA A 111 4.79 15.17 -10.84
N THR A 112 4.78 14.95 -9.51
CA THR A 112 4.95 16.01 -8.50
C THR A 112 6.43 16.17 -8.16
#